data_AF-A0A524IAR4-F1
#
_entry.id   AF-A0A524IAR4-F1
#
_cell.length_a   1.000
_cell.length_b   1.000
_cell.length_c   1.000
_cell.angle_alpha   90.00
_cell.angle_beta   90.00
_cell.angle_gamma   90.00
#
_symmetry.space_group_name_H-M   'P 1'
#
loop_
_entity.id
_entity.type
_entity.pdbx_description
1 polymer ?
#
loop_
_entity_poly.entity_id
_entity_poly.type
_entity_poly.pdbx_seq_one_letter_code
_entity_poly.pdbx_strand_id
1 'polypeptide(L)'
;MKRMLFFIVMAQVWCAALPGEGRALRPGDGKENPMYTVADGSGNVYRFDGEVLSYNPVKAAESSSGVYDGGEPYSRTLSPADSADLTALLEECLEKSPAESGARPMGTWLVKREADGDTAMAVLDSSFGLLKTLENKLSTTKK
;
A
#
# COMPACT_ATOMS: atom_id res chain seq x y z
N MET A 1 56.10 31.81 -9.12
CA MET A 1 55.41 32.86 -9.92
C MET A 1 53.96 32.39 -10.09
N LYS A 2 53.01 32.89 -9.28
CA LYS A 2 52.12 34.05 -9.51
C LYS A 2 50.79 33.66 -10.23
N ARG A 3 49.72 33.52 -9.41
CA ARG A 3 48.28 33.93 -9.56
C ARG A 3 47.50 33.41 -10.80
N MET A 4 46.25 32.92 -10.72
CA MET A 4 45.00 33.61 -10.34
C MET A 4 43.88 32.54 -10.26
N LEU A 5 43.24 32.29 -9.10
CA LEU A 5 41.95 32.82 -8.65
C LEU A 5 40.89 33.04 -9.75
N PHE A 6 39.85 32.19 -9.77
CA PHE A 6 38.50 32.55 -10.24
C PHE A 6 37.48 32.06 -9.20
N PHE A 7 36.89 33.04 -8.51
CA PHE A 7 35.66 32.91 -7.73
C PHE A 7 34.47 32.90 -8.69
N ILE A 8 33.57 31.93 -8.57
CA ILE A 8 32.17 32.13 -8.98
C ILE A 8 31.30 31.67 -7.82
N VAL A 9 30.81 32.66 -7.08
CA VAL A 9 29.69 32.56 -6.15
C VAL A 9 28.42 32.65 -7.00
N MET A 10 27.59 31.62 -6.97
CA MET A 10 26.18 31.71 -7.38
C MET A 10 25.33 31.27 -6.20
N ALA A 11 25.05 32.24 -5.34
CA ALA A 11 23.96 32.19 -4.39
C ALA A 11 22.68 32.62 -5.12
N GLN A 12 21.75 31.69 -5.32
CA GLN A 12 20.36 32.02 -5.58
C GLN A 12 19.55 31.40 -4.45
N VAL A 13 19.16 32.28 -3.55
CA VAL A 13 18.15 32.10 -2.52
C VAL A 13 16.81 31.91 -3.23
N TRP A 14 16.11 30.80 -2.96
CA TRP A 14 14.66 30.79 -3.08
C TRP A 14 14.06 30.47 -1.71
N CYS A 15 13.16 31.35 -1.31
CA CYS A 15 12.58 31.46 0.01
C CYS A 15 11.29 30.63 0.11
N ALA A 16 11.17 29.93 1.24
CA ALA A 16 9.96 29.65 2.03
C ALA A 16 8.66 29.16 1.34
N ALA A 17 8.27 27.94 1.71
CA ALA A 17 6.90 27.61 2.07
C ALA A 17 6.93 26.78 3.37
N LEU A 18 6.55 27.40 4.50
CA LEU A 18 6.09 26.74 5.73
C LEU A 18 4.55 26.57 5.63
N PRO A 19 3.88 25.95 6.61
CA PRO A 19 4.05 24.63 7.21
C PRO A 19 2.76 23.81 7.03
N GLY A 20 2.86 22.57 6.55
CA GLY A 20 1.74 21.63 6.57
C GLY A 20 1.72 20.89 7.89
N GLU A 21 0.79 21.26 8.77
CA GLU A 21 0.48 20.51 9.99
C GLU A 21 0.11 19.05 9.68
N GLY A 22 0.62 18.12 10.50
CA GLY A 22 -0.17 16.97 10.91
C GLY A 22 0.23 15.58 10.43
N ARG A 23 1.43 15.11 10.80
CA ARG A 23 1.55 13.77 11.44
C ARG A 23 2.89 13.68 12.16
N ALA A 24 2.84 13.70 13.48
CA ALA A 24 3.98 13.40 14.32
C ALA A 24 4.43 11.95 14.04
N LEU A 25 5.42 11.81 13.16
CA LEU A 25 6.17 10.57 13.01
C LEU A 25 6.90 10.35 14.35
N ARG A 26 6.53 9.27 15.05
CA ARG A 26 7.27 8.84 16.24
C ARG A 26 8.70 8.49 15.81
N PRO A 27 9.74 8.88 16.56
CA PRO A 27 11.11 8.48 16.27
C PRO A 27 11.29 7.00 16.68
N GLY A 28 11.03 6.09 15.74
CA GLY A 28 11.51 4.72 15.77
C GLY A 28 12.22 4.47 14.43
N ASP A 29 13.55 4.35 14.46
CA ASP A 29 14.43 3.88 13.38
C ASP A 29 14.17 4.29 11.92
N GLY A 30 13.50 5.40 11.63
CA GLY A 30 13.53 6.07 10.31
C GLY A 30 13.18 5.25 9.05
N LYS A 31 12.68 4.03 9.20
CA LYS A 31 12.13 3.20 8.12
C LYS A 31 10.63 3.32 8.18
N GLU A 32 10.05 3.94 7.17
CA GLU A 32 8.59 3.96 7.04
C GLU A 32 8.11 2.51 6.89
N ASN A 33 7.08 2.11 7.64
CA ASN A 33 6.51 0.78 7.46
C ASN A 33 5.98 0.66 6.03
N PRO A 34 6.25 -0.47 5.34
CA PRO A 34 5.73 -0.69 4.00
C PRO A 34 4.20 -0.57 3.99
N MET A 35 3.67 0.20 3.04
CA MET A 35 2.24 0.30 2.81
C MET A 35 1.82 -0.81 1.85
N TYR A 36 0.85 -1.62 2.26
CA TYR A 36 0.27 -2.65 1.43
C TYR A 36 -1.11 -2.23 0.94
N THR A 37 -1.37 -2.43 -0.35
CA THR A 37 -2.69 -2.29 -0.96
C THR A 37 -3.09 -3.62 -1.56
N VAL A 38 -4.25 -4.14 -1.17
CA VAL A 38 -4.84 -5.35 -1.75
C VAL A 38 -6.16 -5.00 -2.42
N ALA A 39 -6.32 -5.29 -3.70
CA ALA A 39 -7.58 -5.13 -4.41
C ALA A 39 -8.15 -6.50 -4.77
N ASP A 40 -9.38 -6.79 -4.38
CA ASP A 40 -10.04 -8.06 -4.71
C ASP A 40 -10.53 -8.10 -6.16
N GLY A 41 -11.07 -9.24 -6.58
CA GLY A 41 -11.60 -9.44 -7.94
C GLY A 41 -12.81 -8.55 -8.28
N SER A 42 -13.50 -8.00 -7.27
CA SER A 42 -14.64 -7.08 -7.40
C SER A 42 -14.23 -5.61 -7.35
N GLY A 43 -12.95 -5.33 -7.07
CA GLY A 43 -12.39 -3.98 -6.98
C GLY A 43 -12.42 -3.38 -5.58
N ASN A 44 -12.86 -4.12 -4.55
CA ASN A 44 -12.78 -3.61 -3.18
C ASN A 44 -11.31 -3.53 -2.75
N VAL A 45 -10.96 -2.45 -2.05
CA VAL A 45 -9.57 -2.14 -1.72
C VAL A 45 -9.35 -2.25 -0.22
N TYR A 46 -8.31 -2.97 0.16
CA TYR A 46 -7.79 -3.05 1.51
C TYR A 46 -6.45 -2.33 1.56
N ARG A 47 -6.21 -1.53 2.59
CA ARG A 47 -4.94 -0.83 2.84
C ARG A 47 -4.42 -1.17 4.21
N PHE A 48 -3.15 -1.52 4.30
CA PHE A 48 -2.51 -1.96 5.54
C PHE A 48 -1.14 -1.29 5.70
N ASP A 49 -0.92 -0.61 6.81
CA ASP A 49 0.32 0.16 7.10
C ASP A 49 1.23 -0.53 8.14
N GLY A 50 1.02 -1.82 8.40
CA GLY A 50 1.70 -2.56 9.45
C GLY A 50 0.97 -2.55 10.79
N GLU A 51 -0.01 -1.67 11.02
CA GLU A 51 -0.77 -1.64 12.27
C GLU A 51 -2.28 -1.58 12.02
N VAL A 52 -2.70 -0.78 11.05
CA VAL A 52 -4.09 -0.48 10.76
C VAL A 52 -4.47 -1.10 9.42
N LEU A 53 -5.52 -1.91 9.42
CA LEU A 53 -6.18 -2.36 8.20
C LEU A 53 -7.42 -1.49 7.94
N SER A 54 -7.48 -0.90 6.75
CA SER A 54 -8.63 -0.15 6.26
C SER A 54 -9.23 -0.85 5.05
N TYR A 55 -10.55 -0.94 5.00
CA TYR A 55 -11.31 -1.49 3.89
C TYR A 55 -12.14 -0.37 3.25
N ASN A 56 -11.97 -0.22 1.94
CA ASN A 56 -12.71 0.69 1.10
C ASN A 56 -13.45 -0.11 0.01
N PRO A 57 -14.73 -0.42 0.24
CA PRO A 57 -15.55 -1.14 -0.72
C PRO A 57 -15.87 -0.28 -1.93
N VAL A 58 -16.04 -0.92 -3.09
CA VAL A 58 -16.66 -0.26 -4.24
C VAL A 58 -18.13 -0.02 -3.92
N LYS A 59 -18.57 1.23 -3.99
CA LYS A 59 -19.98 1.57 -3.83
C LYS A 59 -20.74 1.42 -5.14
N ALA A 60 -22.06 1.27 -5.06
CA ALA A 60 -22.93 1.15 -6.24
C ALA A 60 -22.77 2.32 -7.22
N ALA A 61 -22.52 3.54 -6.71
CA ALA A 61 -22.24 4.72 -7.51
C ALA A 61 -20.95 4.63 -8.36
N GLU A 62 -20.00 3.81 -7.93
CA GLU A 62 -18.70 3.60 -8.57
C GLU A 62 -18.67 2.32 -9.41
N SER A 63 -19.73 1.50 -9.32
CA SER A 63 -19.87 0.28 -10.10
C SER A 63 -20.40 0.58 -11.50
N SER A 64 -19.77 -0.01 -12.51
CA SER A 64 -20.23 0.06 -13.91
C SER A 64 -21.66 -0.47 -14.11
N SER A 65 -22.13 -1.36 -13.21
CA SER A 65 -23.49 -1.89 -13.23
C SER A 65 -24.48 -1.07 -12.42
N GLY A 66 -24.02 -0.16 -11.54
CA GLY A 66 -24.87 0.61 -10.64
C GLY A 66 -25.53 -0.19 -9.52
N VAL A 67 -25.27 -1.49 -9.41
CA VAL A 67 -26.00 -2.42 -8.50
C VAL A 67 -25.08 -3.08 -7.46
N TYR A 68 -23.78 -3.16 -7.71
CA TYR A 68 -22.84 -3.79 -6.76
C TYR A 68 -22.50 -2.84 -5.59
N ASP A 69 -22.75 -3.27 -4.36
CA ASP A 69 -22.29 -2.59 -3.14
C ASP A 69 -21.38 -3.53 -2.34
N GLY A 70 -20.10 -3.17 -2.20
CA GLY A 70 -19.11 -3.93 -1.45
C GLY A 70 -19.26 -3.86 0.07
N GLY A 71 -20.29 -3.19 0.57
CA GLY A 71 -20.61 -3.03 1.99
C GLY A 71 -20.12 -1.70 2.55
N GLU A 72 -20.00 -1.61 3.88
CA GLU A 72 -19.55 -0.40 4.55
C GLU A 72 -18.02 -0.34 4.71
N PRO A 73 -17.38 0.82 4.52
CA PRO A 73 -15.97 1.00 4.81
C PRO A 73 -15.72 0.81 6.32
N TYR A 74 -14.56 0.26 6.66
CA TYR A 74 -14.12 0.17 8.05
C TYR A 74 -12.62 0.38 8.16
N SER A 75 -12.16 0.71 9.36
CA SER A 75 -10.74 0.76 9.70
C SER A 75 -10.55 0.20 11.10
N ARG A 76 -9.52 -0.60 11.28
CA ARG A 76 -9.23 -1.22 12.58
C ARG A 76 -7.75 -1.41 12.79
N THR A 77 -7.34 -1.26 14.04
CA THR A 77 -5.99 -1.63 14.49
C THR A 77 -5.93 -3.13 14.72
N LEU A 78 -4.91 -3.78 14.16
CA LEU A 78 -4.66 -5.21 14.35
C LEU A 78 -3.85 -5.44 15.62
N SER A 79 -3.98 -6.64 16.19
CA SER A 79 -3.04 -7.10 17.21
C SER A 79 -1.64 -7.25 16.60
N PRO A 80 -0.55 -7.13 17.37
CA PRO A 80 0.80 -7.35 16.85
C PRO A 80 0.99 -8.71 16.18
N ALA A 81 0.33 -9.75 16.70
CA ALA A 81 0.34 -11.09 16.11
C ALA A 81 -0.39 -11.13 14.75
N ASP A 82 -1.59 -10.54 14.66
CA ASP A 82 -2.34 -10.48 13.41
C ASP A 82 -1.66 -9.64 12.33
N SER A 83 -1.01 -8.55 12.74
CA SER A 83 -0.19 -7.71 11.86
C SER A 83 1.00 -8.50 11.29
N ALA A 84 1.75 -9.21 12.15
CA ALA A 84 2.89 -10.01 11.72
C ALA A 84 2.46 -11.12 10.75
N ASP A 85 1.38 -11.84 11.08
CA ASP A 85 0.82 -12.89 10.21
C ASP A 85 0.38 -12.34 8.84
N LEU A 86 -0.33 -11.21 8.85
CA LEU A 86 -0.83 -10.60 7.61
C LEU A 86 0.34 -10.11 6.75
N THR A 87 1.33 -9.48 7.36
CA THR A 87 2.56 -9.03 6.67
C THR A 87 3.26 -10.20 6.00
N ALA A 88 3.50 -11.29 6.73
CA ALA A 88 4.16 -12.48 6.21
C ALA A 88 3.40 -13.09 5.02
N LEU A 89 2.06 -13.14 5.10
CA LEU A 89 1.23 -13.65 4.02
C LEU A 89 1.29 -12.77 2.76
N LEU A 90 1.31 -11.44 2.93
CA LEU A 90 1.41 -10.50 1.82
C LEU A 90 2.77 -10.57 1.14
N GLU A 91 3.85 -10.65 1.91
CA GLU A 91 5.20 -10.86 1.39
C GLU A 91 5.34 -12.19 0.65
N GLU A 92 4.76 -13.28 1.17
CA GLU A 92 4.75 -14.57 0.49
C GLU A 92 4.00 -14.50 -0.85
N CYS A 93 2.92 -13.72 -0.94
CA CYS A 93 2.21 -13.47 -2.19
C CYS A 93 3.08 -12.72 -3.20
N LEU A 94 3.82 -11.70 -2.74
CA LEU A 94 4.73 -10.90 -3.56
C LEU A 94 5.91 -11.72 -4.09
N GLU A 95 6.44 -12.63 -3.28
CA GLU A 95 7.56 -13.50 -3.67
C GLU A 95 7.14 -14.59 -4.67
N LYS A 96 5.96 -15.20 -4.47
CA LYS A 96 5.52 -16.35 -5.28
C LYS A 96 4.89 -15.96 -6.61
N SER A 97 4.29 -14.79 -6.71
CA SER A 97 3.61 -14.33 -7.92
C SER A 97 3.99 -12.89 -8.29
N PRO A 98 5.29 -12.59 -8.47
CA PRO A 98 5.72 -11.26 -8.83
C PRO A 98 5.09 -10.87 -10.17
N ALA A 99 4.48 -9.69 -10.20
CA ALA A 99 3.87 -9.13 -11.39
C ALA A 99 4.53 -7.80 -11.72
N GLU A 100 4.80 -7.58 -13.00
CA GLU A 100 5.20 -6.26 -13.49
C GLU A 100 3.98 -5.34 -13.58
N SER A 101 4.21 -4.02 -13.49
CA SER A 101 3.16 -3.03 -13.64
C SER A 101 2.47 -3.18 -15.01
N GLY A 102 1.18 -3.54 -15.01
CA GLY A 102 0.45 -3.83 -16.24
C GLY A 102 -1.05 -4.03 -16.02
N ALA A 103 -1.76 -4.34 -17.11
CA ALA A 103 -3.20 -4.59 -17.06
C ALA A 103 -3.50 -5.86 -16.26
N ARG A 104 -4.32 -5.73 -15.22
CA ARG A 104 -4.79 -6.85 -14.40
C ARG A 104 -5.97 -7.56 -15.08
N PRO A 105 -5.93 -8.89 -15.27
CA PRO A 105 -7.10 -9.63 -15.74
C PRO A 105 -8.29 -9.48 -14.78
N MET A 106 -9.50 -9.35 -15.31
CA MET A 106 -10.72 -9.30 -14.49
C MET A 106 -10.85 -10.55 -13.61
N GLY A 107 -11.32 -10.38 -12.38
CA GLY A 107 -11.51 -11.49 -11.42
C GLY A 107 -10.24 -11.95 -10.70
N THR A 108 -9.10 -11.30 -10.93
CA THR A 108 -7.86 -11.55 -10.15
C THR A 108 -7.74 -10.57 -8.99
N TRP A 109 -6.97 -10.96 -7.99
CA TRP A 109 -6.59 -10.11 -6.87
C TRP A 109 -5.25 -9.45 -7.16
N LEU A 110 -5.07 -8.24 -6.64
CA LEU A 110 -3.80 -7.51 -6.72
C LEU A 110 -3.29 -7.29 -5.31
N VAL A 111 -2.03 -7.61 -5.08
CA VAL A 111 -1.28 -7.20 -3.88
C VAL A 111 -0.19 -6.24 -4.33
N LYS A 112 -0.09 -5.09 -3.69
CA LYS A 112 0.94 -4.07 -3.94
C LYS A 112 1.59 -3.70 -2.63
N ARG A 113 2.91 -3.59 -2.61
CA ARG A 113 3.70 -3.02 -1.52
C ARG A 113 4.41 -1.77 -2.01
N GLU A 114 4.36 -0.71 -1.22
CA GLU A 114 5.07 0.54 -1.43
C GLU A 114 5.94 0.82 -0.20
N ALA A 115 7.27 0.93 -0.39
CA ALA A 115 8.22 1.17 0.68
C ALA A 115 9.42 1.99 0.17
N ASP A 116 9.70 3.16 0.74
CA ASP A 116 10.92 3.95 0.46
C ASP A 116 11.28 4.10 -1.04
N GLY A 117 10.28 4.26 -1.92
CA GLY A 117 10.47 4.37 -3.37
C GLY A 117 10.57 3.04 -4.13
N ASP A 118 10.58 1.90 -3.44
CA ASP A 118 10.37 0.56 -3.99
C ASP A 118 8.87 0.27 -4.13
N THR A 119 8.51 -0.40 -5.22
CA THR A 119 7.15 -0.89 -5.44
C THR A 119 7.20 -2.33 -5.93
N ALA A 120 6.63 -3.23 -5.13
CA ALA A 120 6.43 -4.62 -5.51
C ALA A 120 4.94 -4.88 -5.77
N MET A 121 4.64 -5.70 -6.76
CA MET A 121 3.27 -6.05 -7.14
C MET A 121 3.17 -7.55 -7.37
N ALA A 122 2.01 -8.11 -7.05
CA ALA A 122 1.64 -9.48 -7.34
C ALA A 122 0.18 -9.56 -7.78
N VAL A 123 -0.06 -10.35 -8.83
CA VAL A 123 -1.41 -10.67 -9.31
C VAL A 123 -1.71 -12.11 -8.93
N LEU A 124 -2.82 -12.32 -8.22
CA LEU A 124 -3.23 -13.63 -7.72
C LEU A 124 -4.52 -14.03 -8.42
N ASP A 125 -4.49 -15.13 -9.16
CA ASP A 125 -5.69 -15.73 -9.74
C ASP A 125 -6.28 -16.81 -8.81
N SER A 126 -7.41 -17.39 -9.21
CA SER A 126 -8.10 -18.42 -8.42
C SER A 126 -7.33 -19.73 -8.26
N SER A 127 -6.28 -19.96 -9.04
CA SER A 127 -5.39 -21.11 -8.92
C SER A 127 -4.29 -20.89 -7.87
N PHE A 128 -4.09 -19.65 -7.40
CA PHE A 128 -3.10 -19.35 -6.38
C PHE A 128 -3.51 -19.93 -5.02
N GLY A 129 -2.73 -20.91 -4.54
CA GLY A 129 -3.08 -21.71 -3.35
C GLY A 129 -3.29 -20.90 -2.06
N LEU A 130 -2.69 -19.72 -1.94
CA LEU A 130 -2.81 -18.87 -0.75
C LEU A 130 -3.99 -17.88 -0.82
N LEU A 131 -4.67 -17.78 -1.96
CA LEU A 131 -5.74 -16.78 -2.15
C LEU A 131 -6.84 -16.93 -1.11
N LYS A 132 -7.30 -18.17 -0.87
CA LYS A 132 -8.33 -18.46 0.14
C LYS A 132 -7.88 -18.10 1.55
N THR A 133 -6.59 -18.29 1.86
CA THR A 133 -6.03 -17.94 3.16
C THR A 133 -6.04 -16.42 3.35
N LEU A 134 -5.64 -15.67 2.32
CA LEU A 134 -5.66 -14.21 2.33
C LEU A 134 -7.08 -13.67 2.47
N GLU A 135 -8.02 -14.18 1.66
CA GLU A 135 -9.44 -13.80 1.73
C GLU A 135 -10.03 -14.06 3.12
N ASN A 136 -9.75 -15.24 3.70
CA ASN A 136 -10.20 -15.58 5.04
C ASN A 136 -9.60 -14.63 6.09
N LYS A 137 -8.29 -14.36 6.05
CA LYS A 137 -7.64 -13.45 7.03
C LYS A 137 -8.18 -12.03 6.92
N LEU A 138 -8.47 -11.53 5.71
CA LEU A 138 -9.08 -10.20 5.51
C LEU A 138 -10.57 -10.17 5.92
N SER A 139 -11.29 -11.29 5.79
CA SER A 139 -12.72 -11.37 6.09
C SER A 139 -13.04 -11.64 7.56
N THR A 140 -12.28 -12.50 8.25
CA THR A 140 -12.37 -12.65 9.72
C THR A 140 -12.08 -11.35 10.43
N THR A 141 -11.30 -10.52 9.76
CA THR A 141 -10.91 -9.20 10.17
C THR A 141 -12.02 -8.14 10.00
N LYS A 142 -13.19 -8.50 9.46
CA LYS A 142 -14.38 -7.63 9.40
C LYS A 142 -15.26 -7.68 10.65
N LYS A 143 -15.11 -8.70 11.49
CA LYS A 143 -15.87 -8.85 12.74
C LYS A 143 -15.18 -8.15 13.91
#